data_AF-A0A8S2Z663-F1
#
_entry.id   AF-A0A8S2Z663-F1
#
_cell.length_a   1.000
_cell.length_b   1.000
_cell.length_c   1.000
_cell.angle_alpha   90.00
_cell.angle_beta   90.00
_cell.angle_gamma   90.00
#
_symmetry.space_group_name_H-M   'P 1'
#
loop_
_entity.id
_entity.type
_entity.pdbx_description
1 polymer ?
#
loop_
_entity_poly.entity_id
_entity_poly.type
_entity_poly.pdbx_seq_one_letter_code
_entity_poly.pdbx_strand_id
1 'polypeptide(L)' 'GNRGGPNCERCKLGFYRLPDSEGECLPCACNSIGSESAQCATNGQCRCKPGVVGDKCDQCA' A
#
# COMPACT_ATOMS: atom_id res chain seq x y z
N GLY A 1 -14.33 7.75 2.25
CA GLY A 1 -13.48 7.21 3.33
C GLY A 1 -12.67 6.02 2.86
N ASN A 2 -11.47 5.85 3.43
CA ASN A 2 -10.48 4.82 3.04
C ASN A 2 -10.56 3.54 3.90
N ARG A 3 -11.53 3.47 4.81
CA ARG A 3 -11.85 2.28 5.62
C ARG A 3 -12.83 1.38 4.89
N GLY A 4 -12.75 0.08 5.12
CA GLY A 4 -13.59 -0.98 4.56
C GLY A 4 -13.81 -2.11 5.58
N GLY A 5 -14.51 -3.16 5.15
CA GLY A 5 -15.01 -4.21 6.04
C GLY A 5 -16.41 -3.92 6.57
N PRO A 6 -17.13 -4.92 7.12
CA PRO A 6 -18.50 -4.79 7.60
C PRO A 6 -18.69 -3.71 8.67
N ASN A 7 -17.65 -3.46 9.48
CA ASN A 7 -17.65 -2.50 10.57
C ASN A 7 -16.62 -1.37 10.35
N CYS A 8 -16.15 -1.18 9.11
CA CYS A 8 -15.07 -0.21 8.79
C CYS A 8 -13.78 -0.43 9.60
N GLU A 9 -13.53 -1.67 10.04
CA GLU A 9 -12.45 -2.03 10.95
C GLU A 9 -11.08 -2.10 10.27
N ARG A 10 -11.06 -2.27 8.94
CA ARG A 10 -9.87 -2.45 8.11
C ARG A 10 -9.74 -1.33 7.08
N CYS A 11 -8.55 -1.16 6.52
CA CYS A 11 -8.38 -0.28 5.37
C CYS A 11 -8.90 -0.98 4.10
N LYS A 12 -9.37 -0.18 3.14
CA LYS A 12 -9.69 -0.68 1.80
C LYS A 12 -8.43 -1.23 1.13
N LEU A 13 -8.61 -2.09 0.13
CA LEU A 13 -7.50 -2.56 -0.69
C LEU A 13 -6.75 -1.37 -1.31
N GLY A 14 -5.42 -1.43 -1.30
CA GLY A 14 -4.56 -0.32 -1.72
C GLY A 14 -4.34 0.75 -0.65
N PHE A 15 -4.77 0.49 0.59
CA PHE A 15 -4.53 1.36 1.73
C PHE A 15 -3.96 0.56 2.90
N TYR A 16 -3.22 1.25 3.77
CA TYR A 16 -2.62 0.68 4.98
C TYR A 16 -2.80 1.64 6.15
N ARG A 17 -2.65 1.13 7.37
CA ARG A 17 -2.76 1.92 8.60
C ARG A 17 -1.37 2.05 9.20
N LEU A 18 -0.87 3.29 9.31
CA LEU A 18 0.32 3.55 10.11
C LEU A 18 -0.04 3.55 11.60
N PRO A 19 0.85 3.03 12.47
CA PRO A 19 0.62 3.04 13.92
C PRO A 19 0.36 4.45 14.47
N ASP A 20 1.08 5.44 13.95
CA ASP A 20 1.05 6.84 14.41
C ASP A 20 -0.03 7.70 13.76
N SER A 21 -0.80 7.18 12.79
CA SER A 21 -1.78 7.98 12.04
C SER A 21 -3.18 7.97 12.66
N GLU A 22 -3.34 7.80 13.97
CA GLU A 22 -4.64 7.87 14.67
C GLU A 22 -5.74 6.99 14.02
N GLY A 23 -5.36 5.84 13.45
CA GLY A 23 -6.27 4.93 12.76
C GLY A 23 -6.67 5.34 11.33
N GLU A 24 -6.04 6.36 10.76
CA GLU A 24 -6.20 6.74 9.36
C GLU A 24 -5.65 5.68 8.41
N CYS A 25 -6.30 5.57 7.24
CA CYS A 25 -5.90 4.68 6.17
C CYS A 25 -5.24 5.49 5.06
N LEU A 26 -3.93 5.31 4.93
CA LEU A 26 -3.08 5.98 3.95
C LEU A 26 -2.99 5.16 2.66
N PRO A 27 -2.93 5.81 1.49
CA PRO A 27 -2.80 5.10 0.23
C PRO A 27 -1.44 4.44 0.12
N CYS A 28 -1.42 3.19 -0.35
CA CYS A 28 -0.18 2.47 -0.64
C CYS A 28 0.58 3.11 -1.80
N ALA A 29 -0.14 3.58 -2.82
CA ALA A 29 0.43 4.19 -4.02
C ALA A 29 1.48 3.32 -4.76
N CYS A 30 1.30 2.00 -4.75
CA CYS A 30 2.16 1.09 -5.50
C CYS A 30 1.98 1.30 -7.00
N ASN A 31 3.09 1.35 -7.74
CA ASN A 31 3.08 1.47 -9.19
C ASN A 31 2.42 0.24 -9.83
N SER A 32 1.29 0.43 -10.51
CA SER A 32 0.51 -0.68 -11.09
C SER A 32 1.26 -1.55 -12.11
N ILE A 33 2.30 -1.02 -12.76
CA ILE A 33 3.12 -1.73 -13.73
C ILE A 33 4.25 -2.46 -13.02
N GLY A 34 4.94 -1.76 -12.11
CA GLY A 34 6.14 -2.23 -11.43
C GLY A 34 5.90 -3.08 -10.18
N SER A 35 4.73 -3.01 -9.57
CA SER A 35 4.38 -3.79 -8.37
C SER A 35 3.62 -5.07 -8.72
N GLU A 36 3.73 -6.07 -7.84
CA GLU A 36 2.97 -7.31 -7.93
C GLU A 36 1.50 -7.13 -7.49
N SER A 37 1.24 -6.11 -6.67
CA SER A 37 -0.08 -5.81 -6.10
C SER A 37 -0.24 -4.33 -5.83
N ALA A 38 -1.49 -3.85 -5.81
CA ALA A 38 -1.83 -2.51 -5.33
C ALA A 38 -1.73 -2.39 -3.79
N GLN A 39 -1.74 -3.52 -3.07
CA GLN A 39 -1.62 -3.57 -1.62
C GLN A 39 -0.14 -3.56 -1.19
N CYS A 40 0.16 -2.73 -0.21
CA CYS A 40 1.47 -2.61 0.44
C CYS A 40 1.46 -3.26 1.83
N ALA A 41 2.66 -3.44 2.39
CA ALA A 41 2.88 -3.87 3.76
C ALA A 41 2.45 -2.80 4.78
N THR A 42 2.46 -3.14 6.07
CA THR A 42 2.06 -2.25 7.17
C THR A 42 2.94 -1.00 7.32
N ASN A 43 4.16 -1.03 6.78
CA ASN A 43 5.05 0.14 6.71
C ASN A 43 4.82 0.98 5.43
N GLY A 44 3.88 0.61 4.57
CA GLY A 44 3.62 1.31 3.32
C GLY A 44 4.49 0.87 2.13
N GLN A 45 5.36 -0.13 2.30
CA GLN A 45 6.25 -0.59 1.24
C GLN A 45 5.56 -1.57 0.29
N CYS A 46 5.75 -1.37 -1.01
CA CYS A 46 5.16 -2.17 -2.06
C CYS A 46 6.02 -3.38 -2.40
N ARG A 47 5.40 -4.46 -2.88
CA ARG A 47 6.13 -5.62 -3.39
C ARG A 47 6.40 -5.43 -4.89
N CYS A 48 7.67 -5.30 -5.25
CA CYS A 48 8.08 -5.01 -6.62
C CYS A 48 8.30 -6.28 -7.44
N LYS A 49 8.01 -6.18 -8.74
CA LYS A 49 8.35 -7.22 -9.71
C LYS A 49 9.87 -7.29 -9.90
N PRO A 50 10.41 -8.41 -10.41
CA PRO A 50 11.82 -8.54 -10.73
C PRO A 50 12.30 -7.41 -11.65
N GLY A 51 13.45 -6.79 -11.32
CA GLY A 51 14.03 -5.67 -12.07
C GLY A 51 13.45 -4.29 -11.75
N VAL A 52 12.53 -4.19 -10.78
CA VAL A 52 11.93 -2.93 -10.32
C VAL A 52 12.25 -2.72 -8.83
N VAL A 53 12.55 -1.49 -8.44
CA VAL A 53 12.96 -1.07 -7.09
C VAL A 53 12.23 0.20 -6.65
N GLY A 54 12.54 0.66 -5.43
CA GLY A 54 11.90 1.80 -4.78
C GLY A 54 10.68 1.39 -3.94
N ASP A 55 10.33 2.18 -2.93
CA ASP A 55 9.25 1.85 -1.99
C ASP A 55 7.88 1.70 -2.66
N LYS A 56 7.72 2.34 -3.83
CA LYS A 56 6.50 2.32 -4.65
C LYS A 56 6.68 1.54 -5.95
N CYS A 57 7.80 0.86 -6.15
CA CYS A 57 8.12 0.10 -7.36
C CYS A 57 8.07 0.96 -8.63
N ASP A 58 8.57 2.18 -8.54
CA ASP A 58 8.51 3.21 -9.56
C ASP A 58 9.85 3.45 -10.26
N GLN A 59 10.87 2.66 -9.93
CA GLN A 59 12.23 2.78 -10.47
C GLN A 59 12.73 1.44 -11.01
N CYS A 60 13.60 1.46 -12.02
CA CYS A 60 14.30 0.26 -12.49
C CYS A 60 15.52 -0.03 -11.61
N ALA A 61 15.85 -1.32 -11.43
CA ALA A 61 17.00 -1.79 -10.67
C ALA A 61 18.36 -1.49 -11.34
#